data_AF-A0A9W9DVW1-F1
#
_entry.id   AF-A0A9W9DVW1-F1
#
_cell.length_a   1.000
_cell.length_b   1.000
_cell.length_c   1.000
_cell.angle_alpha   90.00
_cell.angle_beta   90.00
_cell.angle_gamma   90.00
#
_symmetry.space_group_name_H-M   'P 1'
#
loop_
_entity.id
_entity.type
_entity.pdbx_description
1 polymer ?
#
loop_
_entity_poly.entity_id
_entity_poly.type
_entity_poly.pdbx_seq_one_letter_code
_entity_poly.pdbx_strand_id
1 'polypeptide(L)'
;MSNNDSHRRSLPPAATGSPLRPTSPLATSSTLVPIQQANSSSPTRPLSRTPSTPPAKSTRARDLLRKHYGLGMGTPGSSGRGTPDDRDPMNMDSPSFDAKAYYSQLITTANLSTLLKKENELIGEIRFLDSERQNLVYNHHHELIAASDTIGAMKSHAESLDADLDLLKTAFSEISRLSSELASID
;
A
#
# COMPACT_ATOMS: atom_id res chain seq x y z
N MET A 1 -52.78 7.16 46.99
CA MET A 1 -54.09 7.15 46.31
C MET A 1 -53.89 7.64 44.89
N SER A 2 -54.33 6.80 43.93
CA SER A 2 -54.82 7.04 42.56
C SER A 2 -54.31 8.20 41.70
N ASN A 3 -54.27 8.13 40.37
CA ASN A 3 -54.22 7.13 39.29
C ASN A 3 -54.56 7.93 38.01
N ASN A 4 -54.23 7.37 36.83
CA ASN A 4 -54.78 7.68 35.50
C ASN A 4 -54.29 8.96 34.78
N ASP A 5 -54.14 8.98 33.45
CA ASP A 5 -54.43 8.05 32.35
C ASP A 5 -53.51 8.45 31.16
N SER A 6 -52.79 7.54 30.50
CA SER A 6 -53.22 6.73 29.35
C SER A 6 -53.55 7.51 28.07
N HIS A 7 -52.57 7.65 27.16
CA HIS A 7 -52.85 7.49 25.73
C HIS A 7 -51.77 6.64 25.05
N ARG A 8 -52.19 5.40 24.74
CA ARG A 8 -51.52 4.45 23.85
C ARG A 8 -51.46 5.01 22.42
N ARG A 9 -50.34 4.79 21.73
CA ARG A 9 -50.39 4.31 20.34
C ARG A 9 -49.19 3.41 20.03
N SER A 10 -49.43 2.11 20.16
CA SER A 10 -48.59 1.01 19.68
C SER A 10 -48.85 0.76 18.20
N LEU A 11 -47.79 0.63 17.39
CA LEU A 11 -47.84 0.13 16.01
C LEU A 11 -46.64 -0.82 15.75
N PRO A 12 -46.78 -1.78 14.81
CA PRO A 12 -46.34 -3.18 14.99
C PRO A 12 -44.99 -3.52 14.32
N PRO A 13 -44.40 -4.71 14.62
CA PRO A 13 -43.27 -5.25 13.87
C PRO A 13 -43.77 -6.05 12.66
N ALA A 14 -43.19 -5.84 11.47
CA ALA A 14 -43.39 -6.72 10.32
C ALA A 14 -42.04 -6.95 9.63
N ALA A 15 -41.54 -8.18 9.79
CA ALA A 15 -40.55 -8.78 8.91
C ALA A 15 -41.19 -9.13 7.56
N THR A 16 -40.40 -9.16 6.48
CA THR A 16 -40.32 -10.26 5.49
C THR A 16 -39.61 -9.75 4.22
N GLY A 17 -38.55 -10.43 3.83
CA GLY A 17 -37.76 -10.09 2.65
C GLY A 17 -36.40 -10.78 2.54
N SER A 18 -36.33 -12.07 2.89
CA SER A 18 -35.31 -13.01 2.41
C SER A 18 -36.07 -14.25 1.95
N PRO A 19 -35.69 -14.92 0.85
CA PRO A 19 -34.61 -15.92 0.92
C PRO A 19 -33.80 -15.98 -0.42
N LEU A 20 -32.68 -16.68 -0.67
CA LEU A 20 -32.13 -17.98 -0.29
C LEU A 20 -30.61 -17.99 -0.57
N ARG A 21 -29.86 -18.80 0.20
CA ARG A 21 -28.49 -19.30 -0.08
C ARG A 21 -28.60 -20.86 0.00
N PRO A 22 -27.55 -21.69 -0.16
CA PRO A 22 -26.47 -21.88 -1.15
C PRO A 22 -26.59 -23.22 -1.92
N THR A 23 -25.83 -23.43 -3.00
CA THR A 23 -25.28 -24.76 -3.35
C THR A 23 -23.95 -24.64 -4.11
N SER A 24 -22.90 -25.31 -3.61
CA SER A 24 -21.73 -25.72 -4.40
C SER A 24 -21.99 -27.12 -4.97
N PRO A 25 -21.35 -27.52 -6.08
CA PRO A 25 -20.26 -28.48 -5.93
C PRO A 25 -19.07 -28.37 -6.93
N LEU A 26 -17.88 -28.60 -6.37
CA LEU A 26 -16.75 -29.47 -6.81
C LEU A 26 -16.04 -29.30 -8.18
N ALA A 27 -14.72 -29.07 -8.09
CA ALA A 27 -13.52 -29.53 -8.85
C ALA A 27 -13.65 -29.99 -10.33
N THR A 28 -12.74 -29.77 -11.29
CA THR A 28 -11.27 -29.71 -11.38
C THR A 28 -10.94 -28.93 -12.67
N SER A 29 -9.83 -28.20 -12.79
CA SER A 29 -8.62 -28.68 -13.47
C SER A 29 -7.48 -27.67 -13.32
N SER A 30 -6.44 -28.09 -12.62
CA SER A 30 -5.16 -27.39 -12.53
C SER A 30 -4.35 -27.67 -13.79
N THR A 31 -4.06 -26.65 -14.59
CA THR A 31 -2.96 -26.73 -15.57
C THR A 31 -1.68 -26.33 -14.86
N LEU A 32 -0.99 -27.32 -14.29
CA LEU A 32 0.36 -27.15 -13.77
C LEU A 32 1.34 -26.92 -14.93
N VAL A 33 2.04 -25.79 -14.88
CA VAL A 33 3.31 -25.59 -15.61
C VAL A 33 4.43 -26.08 -14.68
N PRO A 34 5.28 -27.04 -15.08
CA PRO A 34 6.39 -27.49 -14.23
C PRO A 34 7.50 -26.43 -14.17
N ILE A 35 7.80 -25.90 -12.99
CA ILE A 35 9.03 -25.15 -12.74
C ILE A 35 10.15 -26.18 -12.55
N GLN A 36 11.05 -26.21 -13.51
CA GLN A 36 12.27 -26.99 -13.48
C GLN A 36 13.21 -26.43 -12.40
N GLN A 37 13.71 -27.34 -11.57
CA GLN A 37 14.75 -27.14 -10.56
C GLN A 37 15.95 -26.38 -11.14
N ALA A 38 16.37 -25.32 -10.44
CA ALA A 38 17.70 -24.76 -10.55
C ALA A 38 18.41 -24.88 -9.20
N ASN A 39 19.56 -25.53 -9.26
CA ASN A 39 20.47 -25.93 -8.19
C ASN A 39 20.71 -24.90 -7.08
N SER A 40 20.86 -25.47 -5.88
CA SER A 40 21.61 -24.92 -4.76
C SER A 40 23.03 -24.51 -5.16
N SER A 41 23.39 -23.25 -4.89
CA SER A 41 24.76 -22.87 -4.61
C SER A 41 24.78 -21.74 -3.58
N SER A 42 25.11 -22.10 -2.36
CA SER A 42 25.35 -21.19 -1.24
C SER A 42 26.64 -20.40 -1.51
N PRO A 43 26.69 -19.07 -1.29
CA PRO A 43 27.95 -18.39 -1.10
C PRO A 43 28.24 -18.25 0.39
N THR A 44 29.21 -19.03 0.86
CA THR A 44 29.94 -18.79 2.12
C THR A 44 30.52 -17.38 2.09
N ARG A 45 30.11 -16.54 3.03
CA ARG A 45 30.59 -15.17 3.21
C ARG A 45 31.75 -15.19 4.22
N PRO A 46 33.01 -14.86 3.83
CA PRO A 46 34.04 -14.61 4.83
C PRO A 46 33.90 -13.20 5.40
N LEU A 47 33.96 -13.09 6.72
CA LEU A 47 34.21 -11.82 7.39
C LEU A 47 35.66 -11.38 7.13
N SER A 48 35.88 -10.18 6.61
CA SER A 48 37.08 -9.39 6.96
C SER A 48 36.95 -7.91 6.57
N ARG A 49 37.09 -7.08 7.62
CA ARG A 49 37.89 -5.83 7.75
C ARG A 49 37.75 -4.71 6.71
N THR A 50 37.44 -3.52 7.23
CA THR A 50 37.75 -2.19 6.67
C THR A 50 39.28 -1.93 6.72
N PRO A 51 39.85 -0.81 6.17
CA PRO A 51 39.31 0.28 5.34
C PRO A 51 40.16 0.58 4.07
N SER A 52 39.75 1.62 3.32
CA SER A 52 40.54 2.43 2.37
C SER A 52 40.54 2.07 0.86
N THR A 53 40.41 3.14 0.06
CA THR A 53 40.45 3.28 -1.42
C THR A 53 39.08 3.40 -2.11
N PRO A 54 38.78 4.51 -2.83
CA PRO A 54 37.50 4.68 -3.51
C PRO A 54 37.50 3.91 -4.85
N PRO A 55 36.63 2.92 -5.06
CA PRO A 55 36.48 2.34 -6.39
C PRO A 55 35.47 3.19 -7.17
N ALA A 56 35.99 3.98 -8.11
CA ALA A 56 35.23 4.43 -9.26
C ALA A 56 34.67 3.20 -9.98
N LYS A 57 33.37 2.91 -9.82
CA LYS A 57 32.51 2.05 -10.68
C LYS A 57 31.14 1.83 -10.02
N SER A 58 30.22 2.79 -10.18
CA SER A 58 28.78 2.48 -10.28
C SER A 58 27.98 3.66 -10.86
N THR A 59 28.52 4.33 -11.88
CA THR A 59 27.77 5.38 -12.58
C THR A 59 26.52 4.77 -13.21
N ARG A 60 26.59 3.53 -13.73
CA ARG A 60 25.44 2.84 -14.35
C ARG A 60 24.32 2.50 -13.37
N ALA A 61 24.60 1.93 -12.19
CA ALA A 61 23.52 1.65 -11.24
C ALA A 61 22.95 2.96 -10.68
N ARG A 62 23.83 3.94 -10.42
CA ARG A 62 23.41 5.30 -10.04
C ARG A 62 22.54 5.95 -11.12
N ASP A 63 22.86 5.77 -12.40
CA ASP A 63 22.08 6.31 -13.53
C ASP A 63 20.78 5.55 -13.76
N LEU A 64 20.75 4.25 -13.50
CA LEU A 64 19.52 3.45 -13.55
C LEU A 64 18.56 3.83 -12.44
N LEU A 65 19.06 3.96 -11.21
CA LEU A 65 18.32 4.48 -10.06
C LEU A 65 17.83 5.91 -10.34
N ARG A 66 18.69 6.75 -10.93
CA ARG A 66 18.34 8.11 -11.34
C ARG A 66 17.20 8.15 -12.37
N LYS A 67 17.15 7.20 -13.31
CA LYS A 67 16.06 7.05 -14.29
C LYS A 67 14.78 6.53 -13.64
N HIS A 68 14.89 5.56 -12.73
CA HIS A 68 13.74 5.00 -12.01
C HIS A 68 13.10 5.99 -11.02
N TYR A 69 13.89 6.83 -10.38
CA TYR A 69 13.43 7.80 -9.38
C TYR A 69 13.40 9.25 -9.91
N GLY A 70 13.60 9.46 -11.21
CA GLY A 70 13.55 10.79 -11.83
C GLY A 70 14.61 11.80 -11.35
N LEU A 71 15.69 11.38 -10.68
CA LEU A 71 16.72 12.26 -10.07
C LEU A 71 17.77 12.80 -11.07
N GLY A 72 17.43 12.87 -12.35
CA GLY A 72 18.36 13.13 -13.46
C GLY A 72 17.79 13.95 -14.60
N MET A 73 16.48 13.87 -14.76
CA MET A 73 15.70 14.99 -15.25
C MET A 73 15.45 15.87 -14.03
N GLY A 74 15.53 17.20 -14.18
CA GLY A 74 15.32 18.12 -13.07
C GLY A 74 14.08 17.73 -12.28
N THR A 75 14.23 17.58 -10.98
CA THR A 75 13.14 17.48 -10.02
C THR A 75 12.14 18.62 -10.27
N PRO A 76 10.82 18.40 -10.21
CA PRO A 76 9.81 19.45 -10.31
C PRO A 76 9.76 20.35 -9.05
N GLY A 77 10.90 20.57 -8.37
CA GLY A 77 10.92 21.21 -7.06
C GLY A 77 12.09 22.16 -6.76
N SER A 78 13.21 22.13 -7.47
CA SER A 78 14.29 23.11 -7.23
C SER A 78 15.38 23.12 -8.30
N SER A 79 15.00 23.53 -9.52
CA SER A 79 15.91 24.13 -10.50
C SER A 79 15.04 24.95 -11.43
N GLY A 80 15.20 26.27 -11.41
CA GLY A 80 14.34 27.27 -12.07
C GLY A 80 14.33 27.22 -13.60
N ARG A 81 13.91 26.09 -14.16
CA ARG A 81 13.54 25.92 -15.55
C ARG A 81 12.30 25.03 -15.59
N GLY A 82 11.18 25.58 -15.14
CA GLY A 82 9.87 25.01 -15.46
C GLY A 82 9.79 24.83 -16.98
N THR A 83 9.11 23.77 -17.41
CA THR A 83 8.81 23.64 -18.83
C THR A 83 8.00 24.88 -19.27
N PRO A 84 8.04 25.28 -20.55
CA PRO A 84 7.20 26.39 -21.02
C PRO A 84 5.73 26.23 -20.61
N ASP A 85 5.29 24.98 -20.51
CA ASP A 85 3.94 24.56 -20.15
C ASP A 85 3.58 24.81 -18.67
N ASP A 86 4.54 24.64 -17.73
CA ASP A 86 4.34 24.90 -16.30
C ASP A 86 4.09 26.39 -15.97
N ARG A 87 4.34 27.28 -16.94
CA ARG A 87 4.14 28.72 -16.82
C ARG A 87 2.98 29.23 -17.67
N ASP A 88 2.28 28.35 -18.37
CA ASP A 88 1.16 28.75 -19.22
C ASP A 88 -0.12 28.94 -18.39
N PRO A 89 -0.65 30.18 -18.26
CA PRO A 89 -1.89 30.43 -17.55
C PRO A 89 -3.13 29.89 -18.27
N MET A 90 -3.02 29.47 -19.54
CA MET A 90 -4.13 28.92 -20.32
C MET A 90 -4.20 27.40 -20.32
N ASN A 91 -3.17 26.71 -19.80
CA ASN A 91 -3.16 25.26 -19.70
C ASN A 91 -3.79 24.82 -18.36
N MET A 92 -4.85 24.01 -18.43
CA MET A 92 -5.61 23.52 -17.26
C MET A 92 -4.80 22.61 -16.33
N ASP A 93 -3.77 21.94 -16.86
CA ASP A 93 -2.89 21.05 -16.10
C ASP A 93 -1.68 21.80 -15.49
N SER A 94 -1.50 23.06 -15.86
CA SER A 94 -0.38 23.87 -15.41
C SER A 94 -0.58 24.40 -13.99
N PRO A 95 0.45 24.40 -13.13
CA PRO A 95 0.36 25.03 -11.81
C PRO A 95 0.14 26.55 -11.88
N SER A 96 0.38 27.17 -13.03
CA SER A 96 0.17 28.61 -13.25
C SER A 96 -1.20 28.93 -13.86
N PHE A 97 -2.10 27.95 -13.99
CA PHE A 97 -3.40 28.10 -14.62
C PHE A 97 -4.27 29.22 -14.02
N ASP A 98 -4.73 30.14 -14.87
CA ASP A 98 -5.71 31.16 -14.51
C ASP A 98 -7.10 30.79 -15.07
N ALA A 99 -7.91 30.17 -14.21
CA ALA A 99 -9.26 29.75 -14.55
C ALA A 99 -10.15 30.91 -15.05
N LYS A 100 -9.96 32.13 -14.53
CA LYS A 100 -10.80 33.28 -14.90
C LYS A 100 -10.43 33.77 -16.30
N ALA A 101 -9.14 33.87 -16.60
CA ALA A 101 -8.67 34.26 -17.93
C ALA A 101 -9.07 33.23 -19.00
N TYR A 102 -8.86 31.94 -18.71
CA TYR A 102 -9.25 30.84 -19.60
C TYR A 102 -10.76 30.84 -19.87
N TYR A 103 -11.59 30.95 -18.82
CA TYR A 103 -13.04 31.00 -18.97
C TYR A 103 -13.51 32.22 -19.78
N SER A 104 -12.94 33.40 -19.51
CA SER A 104 -13.29 34.64 -20.22
C SER A 104 -12.98 34.54 -21.71
N GLN A 105 -11.84 33.95 -22.07
CA GLN A 105 -11.49 33.67 -23.45
C GLN A 105 -12.44 32.63 -24.06
N LEU A 106 -12.72 31.54 -23.34
CA LEU A 106 -13.57 30.45 -23.82
C LEU A 106 -14.99 30.95 -24.15
N ILE A 107 -15.64 31.71 -23.26
CA ILE A 107 -17.00 32.21 -23.52
C ILE A 107 -17.06 33.26 -24.63
N THR A 108 -15.98 34.00 -24.85
CA THR A 108 -15.91 35.04 -25.89
C THR A 108 -15.66 34.44 -27.28
N THR A 109 -14.91 33.33 -27.35
CA THR A 109 -14.45 32.74 -28.62
C THR A 109 -15.22 31.49 -29.05
N ALA A 110 -15.81 30.74 -28.11
CA ALA A 110 -16.48 29.48 -28.39
C ALA A 110 -17.99 29.66 -28.63
N ASN A 111 -18.59 28.75 -29.40
CA ASN A 111 -20.03 28.71 -29.58
C ASN A 111 -20.71 27.85 -28.51
N LEU A 112 -22.04 27.96 -28.40
CA LEU A 112 -22.81 27.24 -27.39
C LEU A 112 -22.63 25.71 -27.44
N SER A 113 -22.55 25.13 -28.65
CA SER A 113 -22.35 23.68 -28.79
C SER A 113 -21.00 23.23 -28.26
N THR A 114 -19.94 24.00 -28.53
CA THR A 114 -18.60 23.72 -27.98
C THR A 114 -18.57 23.89 -26.47
N LEU A 115 -19.29 24.86 -25.92
CA LEU A 115 -19.36 25.09 -24.48
C LEU A 115 -20.06 23.94 -23.76
N LEU A 116 -21.19 23.47 -24.27
CA LEU A 116 -21.91 22.30 -23.72
C LEU A 116 -21.09 21.01 -23.80
N LYS A 117 -20.33 20.81 -24.89
CA LYS A 117 -19.43 19.66 -24.98
C LYS A 117 -18.32 19.74 -23.93
N LYS A 118 -17.70 20.91 -23.78
CA LYS A 118 -16.67 21.17 -22.77
C LYS A 118 -17.20 20.97 -21.35
N GLU A 119 -18.42 21.42 -21.05
CA GLU A 119 -19.06 21.17 -19.76
C GLU A 119 -19.21 19.67 -19.48
N ASN A 120 -19.74 18.91 -20.43
CA ASN A 120 -19.93 17.46 -20.25
C ASN A 120 -18.60 16.71 -20.10
N GLU A 121 -17.57 17.11 -20.86
CA GLU A 121 -16.20 16.61 -20.75
C GLU A 121 -15.66 16.84 -19.33
N LEU A 122 -15.71 18.08 -18.84
CA LEU A 122 -15.22 18.42 -17.50
C LEU A 122 -15.99 17.70 -16.39
N ILE A 123 -17.31 17.56 -16.51
CA ILE A 123 -18.10 16.78 -15.54
C ILE A 123 -17.66 15.30 -15.54
N GLY A 124 -17.36 14.76 -16.71
CA GLY A 124 -16.81 13.40 -16.85
C GLY A 124 -15.45 13.26 -16.18
N GLU A 125 -14.54 14.19 -16.45
CA GLU A 125 -13.19 14.24 -15.87
C GLU A 125 -13.24 14.40 -14.35
N ILE A 126 -14.07 15.29 -13.81
CA ILE A 126 -14.25 15.46 -12.36
C ILE A 126 -14.66 14.15 -11.70
N ARG A 127 -15.64 13.44 -12.28
CA ARG A 127 -16.11 12.15 -11.75
C ARG A 127 -15.03 11.07 -11.84
N PHE A 128 -14.28 11.05 -12.95
CA PHE A 128 -13.18 10.12 -13.14
C PHE A 128 -12.07 10.37 -12.11
N LEU A 129 -11.62 11.61 -11.96
CA LEU A 129 -10.58 12.00 -10.99
C LEU A 129 -10.99 11.70 -9.55
N ASP A 130 -12.26 11.91 -9.19
CA ASP A 130 -12.74 11.53 -7.85
C ASP A 130 -12.73 10.01 -7.66
N SER A 131 -13.11 9.24 -8.68
CA SER A 131 -13.03 7.78 -8.63
C SER A 131 -11.58 7.27 -8.52
N GLU A 132 -10.63 7.91 -9.20
CA GLU A 132 -9.21 7.60 -9.13
C GLU A 132 -8.64 7.94 -7.76
N ARG A 133 -8.98 9.12 -7.22
CA ARG A 133 -8.64 9.52 -5.84
C ARG A 133 -9.15 8.50 -4.84
N GLN A 134 -10.42 8.08 -4.97
CA GLN A 134 -11.03 7.11 -4.06
C GLN A 134 -10.36 5.73 -4.18
N ASN A 135 -10.05 5.29 -5.40
CA ASN A 135 -9.34 4.04 -5.65
C ASN A 135 -7.94 4.06 -5.02
N LEU A 136 -7.19 5.16 -5.17
CA LEU A 136 -5.87 5.31 -4.57
C LEU A 136 -5.93 5.26 -3.04
N VAL A 137 -6.86 6.01 -2.45
CA VAL A 137 -7.10 6.01 -1.00
C VAL A 137 -7.45 4.61 -0.51
N TYR A 138 -8.36 3.91 -1.21
CA TYR A 138 -8.75 2.55 -0.86
C TYR A 138 -7.56 1.58 -0.91
N ASN A 139 -6.81 1.56 -2.02
CA ASN A 139 -5.66 0.66 -2.18
C ASN A 139 -4.61 0.92 -1.11
N HIS A 140 -4.26 2.19 -0.87
CA HIS A 140 -3.28 2.54 0.14
C HIS A 140 -3.74 2.17 1.56
N HIS A 141 -4.99 2.44 1.92
CA HIS A 141 -5.51 2.03 3.23
C HIS A 141 -5.56 0.51 3.37
N HIS A 142 -5.97 -0.20 2.33
CA HIS A 142 -6.01 -1.66 2.33
C HIS A 142 -4.61 -2.27 2.50
N GLU A 143 -3.62 -1.74 1.80
CA GLU A 143 -2.22 -2.14 1.93
C GLU A 143 -1.65 -1.83 3.31
N LEU A 144 -1.95 -0.66 3.88
CA LEU A 144 -1.49 -0.29 5.23
C LEU A 144 -2.09 -1.21 6.29
N ILE A 145 -3.37 -1.59 6.16
CA ILE A 145 -4.01 -2.53 7.07
C ILE A 145 -3.34 -3.91 6.93
N ALA A 146 -3.16 -4.41 5.71
CA ALA A 146 -2.50 -5.69 5.48
C ALA A 146 -1.05 -5.73 6.00
N ALA A 147 -0.31 -4.63 5.85
CA ALA A 147 1.03 -4.49 6.40
C ALA A 147 1.01 -4.47 7.94
N SER A 148 0.05 -3.76 8.54
CA SER A 148 -0.15 -3.75 10.00
C SER A 148 -0.46 -5.14 10.55
N ASP A 149 -1.33 -5.90 9.87
CA ASP A 149 -1.65 -7.28 10.24
C ASP A 149 -0.40 -8.18 10.14
N THR A 150 0.39 -8.01 9.07
CA THR A 150 1.66 -8.74 8.90
C THR A 150 2.65 -8.41 10.02
N ILE A 151 2.79 -7.14 10.40
CA ILE A 151 3.64 -6.71 11.53
C ILE A 151 3.13 -7.32 12.84
N GLY A 152 1.81 -7.36 13.05
CA GLY A 152 1.19 -8.00 14.21
C GLY A 152 1.51 -9.49 14.30
N ALA A 153 1.39 -10.21 13.17
CA ALA A 153 1.74 -11.63 13.10
C ALA A 153 3.24 -11.86 13.33
N MET A 154 4.11 -11.05 12.72
CA MET A 154 5.57 -11.11 12.94
C MET A 154 5.93 -10.88 14.40
N LYS A 155 5.27 -9.92 15.07
CA LYS A 155 5.48 -9.65 16.50
C LYS A 155 5.09 -10.85 17.36
N SER A 156 3.90 -11.42 17.13
CA SER A 156 3.45 -12.61 17.85
C SER A 156 4.41 -13.79 17.69
N HIS A 157 4.90 -14.03 16.48
CA HIS A 157 5.90 -15.07 16.22
C HIS A 157 7.25 -14.81 16.91
N ALA A 158 7.68 -13.55 17.00
CA ALA A 158 8.89 -13.20 17.73
C ALA A 158 8.73 -13.43 19.25
N GLU A 159 7.57 -13.09 19.81
CA GLU A 159 7.27 -13.32 21.22
C GLU A 159 7.22 -14.83 21.55
N SER A 160 6.63 -15.66 20.69
CA SER A 160 6.67 -17.12 20.89
C SER A 160 8.09 -17.68 20.82
N LEU A 161 8.92 -17.17 19.90
CA LEU A 161 10.31 -17.63 19.76
C LEU A 161 11.16 -17.27 20.99
N ASP A 162 10.93 -16.10 21.59
CA ASP A 162 11.61 -15.68 22.82
C ASP A 162 11.28 -16.63 23.99
N ALA A 163 10.00 -17.01 24.12
CA ALA A 163 9.57 -18.01 25.10
C ALA A 163 10.22 -19.38 24.88
N ASP A 164 10.32 -19.84 23.63
CA ASP A 164 10.98 -21.09 23.27
C ASP A 164 12.50 -21.06 23.60
N LEU A 165 13.16 -19.91 23.36
CA LEU A 165 14.57 -19.73 23.72
C LEU A 165 14.80 -19.76 25.23
N ASP A 166 13.90 -19.18 26.02
CA ASP A 166 13.99 -19.23 27.48
C ASP A 166 13.76 -20.65 28.03
N LEU A 167 12.85 -21.41 27.43
CA LEU A 167 12.69 -22.83 27.74
C LEU A 167 13.97 -23.61 27.41
N LEU A 168 14.58 -23.36 26.25
CA LEU A 168 15.82 -23.99 25.83
C LEU A 168 16.98 -23.67 26.79
N LYS A 169 17.13 -22.42 27.24
CA LYS A 169 18.14 -22.01 28.24
C LYS A 169 17.94 -22.75 29.56
N THR A 170 16.70 -22.92 29.99
CA THR A 170 16.36 -23.65 31.22
C THR A 170 16.77 -25.11 31.11
N ALA A 171 16.41 -25.78 30.01
CA ALA A 171 16.80 -27.17 29.74
C ALA A 171 18.33 -27.36 29.71
N PHE A 172 19.08 -26.45 29.05
CA PHE A 172 20.54 -26.50 29.06
C PHE A 172 21.13 -26.32 30.46
N SER A 173 20.55 -25.43 31.28
CA SER A 173 20.98 -25.22 32.66
C SER A 173 20.78 -26.48 33.52
N GLU A 174 19.66 -27.19 33.33
CA GLU A 174 19.42 -28.49 33.97
C GLU A 174 20.42 -29.55 33.53
N ILE A 175 20.68 -29.66 32.21
CA ILE A 175 21.68 -30.60 31.68
C ILE A 175 23.06 -30.30 32.26
N SER A 176 23.49 -29.04 32.29
CA SER A 176 24.77 -28.64 32.88
C SER A 176 24.84 -28.97 34.37
N ARG A 177 23.77 -28.73 35.12
CA ARG A 177 23.70 -29.11 36.54
C ARG A 177 23.85 -30.62 36.73
N LEU A 178 23.04 -31.43 36.03
CA LEU A 178 23.09 -32.89 36.11
C LEU A 178 24.47 -33.44 35.68
N SER A 179 25.08 -32.86 34.65
CA SER A 179 26.43 -33.23 34.23
C SER A 179 27.48 -32.90 35.29
N SER A 180 27.36 -31.76 35.98
CA SER A 180 28.29 -31.39 37.07
C SER A 180 28.15 -32.30 38.30
N GLU A 181 26.93 -32.71 38.61
CA GLU A 181 26.62 -33.63 39.70
C GLU A 181 27.23 -35.02 39.41
N LEU A 182 27.04 -35.55 38.20
CA LEU A 182 27.68 -36.79 37.75
C LEU A 182 29.21 -36.72 37.77
N ALA A 183 29.79 -35.60 37.32
CA ALA A 183 31.25 -35.41 37.32
C ALA A 183 31.86 -35.29 38.73
N SER A 184 31.04 -35.04 39.76
CA SER A 184 31.50 -34.97 41.16
C SER A 184 31.44 -36.31 41.91
N ILE A 185 30.83 -37.33 41.30
CA ILE A 185 30.65 -38.68 41.88
C ILE A 185 31.81 -39.63 41.52
N ASP A 186 32.62 -39.28 40.51
CA ASP A 186 33.89 -39.95 40.15
C ASP A 186 35.09 -39.18 40.73
#